data_AF-A0A5P8NEP5-F1
#
_entry.id   AF-A0A5P8NEP5-F1
#
_cell.length_a   1.000
_cell.length_b   1.000
_cell.length_c   1.000
_cell.angle_alpha   90.00
_cell.angle_beta   90.00
_cell.angle_gamma   90.00
#
_symmetry.space_group_name_H-M   'P 1'
#
loop_
_entity.id
_entity.type
_entity.pdbx_description
1 polymer ?
#
loop_
_entity_poly.entity_id
_entity_poly.type
_entity_poly.pdbx_seq_one_letter_code
_entity_poly.pdbx_strand_id
1 'polypeptide(L)'
;MSLTQEQIEKLLKNLSKITTDNKKLGDDANEILQYIELLNEVDTTGVKSTVSVIQKENTLRADIQKPSVSTTAELLACSNQKVINNQIAIGAIMK
;
A
#
# COMPACT_ATOMS: atom_id res chain seq x y z
N MET A 1 -21.66 4.43 -9.36
CA MET A 1 -20.98 5.45 -8.51
C MET A 1 -19.88 6.09 -9.33
N SER A 2 -19.58 7.37 -9.11
CA SER A 2 -18.46 8.06 -9.75
C SER A 2 -17.70 8.93 -8.74
N LEU A 3 -16.38 8.99 -8.90
CA LEU A 3 -15.49 9.87 -8.15
C LEU A 3 -15.37 11.21 -8.87
N THR A 4 -15.35 12.29 -8.10
CA THR A 4 -15.03 13.63 -8.60
C THR A 4 -13.51 13.79 -8.78
N GLN A 5 -13.10 14.75 -9.61
CA GLN A 5 -11.70 15.08 -9.82
C GLN A 5 -10.96 15.42 -8.51
N GLU A 6 -11.63 16.15 -7.62
CA GLU A 6 -11.08 16.49 -6.29
C GLU A 6 -10.84 15.24 -5.41
N GLN A 7 -11.72 14.24 -5.50
CA GLN A 7 -11.55 12.99 -4.76
C GLN A 7 -10.39 12.16 -5.30
N ILE A 8 -10.21 12.15 -6.63
CA ILE A 8 -9.08 11.49 -7.29
C ILE A 8 -7.77 12.17 -6.89
N GLU A 9 -7.71 13.49 -6.92
CA GLU A 9 -6.52 14.25 -6.47
C GLU A 9 -6.20 14.01 -5.00
N LYS A 10 -7.21 13.94 -4.14
CA LYS A 10 -7.05 13.62 -2.72
C LYS A 10 -6.47 12.21 -2.54
N LEU A 11 -6.94 11.23 -3.30
CA LEU A 11 -6.42 9.85 -3.30
C LEU A 11 -4.95 9.81 -3.72
N LEU A 12 -4.62 10.44 -4.85
CA LEU A 12 -3.27 10.45 -5.40
C LEU A 12 -2.26 11.12 -4.47
N LYS A 13 -2.59 12.32 -4.00
CA LYS A 13 -1.66 13.16 -3.23
C LYS A 13 -1.50 12.71 -1.79
N ASN A 14 -2.60 12.37 -1.10
CA ASN A 14 -2.58 12.18 0.35
C ASN A 14 -2.51 10.71 0.77
N LEU A 15 -3.06 9.80 -0.03
CA LEU A 15 -3.21 8.38 0.37
C LEU A 15 -2.19 7.47 -0.33
N SER A 16 -2.03 7.60 -1.65
CA SER A 16 -1.13 6.72 -2.42
C SER A 16 0.27 7.30 -2.66
N LYS A 17 0.46 8.61 -2.43
CA LYS A 17 1.73 9.33 -2.72
C LYS A 17 2.17 9.22 -4.19
N ILE A 18 1.21 9.15 -5.10
CA ILE A 18 1.46 9.09 -6.55
C ILE A 18 1.39 10.52 -7.10
N THR A 19 2.46 10.98 -7.73
CA THR A 19 2.48 12.24 -8.48
C THR A 19 2.29 11.94 -9.96
N THR A 20 1.14 12.32 -10.51
CA THR A 20 0.83 12.16 -11.93
C THR A 20 -0.14 13.26 -12.39
N ASP A 21 0.09 13.78 -13.60
CA ASP A 21 -0.80 14.75 -14.25
C ASP A 21 -1.77 14.08 -15.23
N ASN A 22 -1.75 12.74 -15.29
CA ASN A 22 -2.54 11.98 -16.24
C ASN A 22 -4.02 11.94 -15.82
N LYS A 23 -4.82 12.80 -16.44
CA LYS A 23 -6.28 12.85 -16.24
C LYS A 23 -7.00 11.54 -16.59
N LYS A 24 -6.46 10.74 -17.53
CA LYS A 24 -7.06 9.45 -17.90
C LYS A 24 -7.13 8.48 -16.73
N LEU A 25 -6.23 8.59 -15.76
CA LEU A 25 -6.24 7.74 -14.58
C LEU A 25 -7.53 7.90 -13.76
N GLY A 26 -8.13 9.08 -13.78
CA GLY A 26 -9.42 9.34 -13.15
C GLY A 26 -10.58 8.67 -13.89
N ASP A 27 -10.55 8.73 -15.23
CA ASP A 27 -11.55 8.11 -16.09
C ASP A 27 -11.49 6.58 -15.98
N ASP A 28 -10.29 6.01 -16.09
CA ASP A 28 -10.05 4.56 -15.94
C ASP A 28 -10.51 4.05 -14.56
N ALA A 29 -10.25 4.82 -13.49
CA ALA A 29 -10.69 4.46 -12.14
C ALA A 29 -12.23 4.49 -12.03
N ASN A 30 -12.89 5.44 -12.67
CA ASN A 30 -14.35 5.52 -12.70
C ASN A 30 -14.98 4.37 -13.50
N GLU A 31 -14.38 3.95 -14.60
CA GLU A 31 -14.81 2.76 -15.36
C GLU A 31 -14.70 1.49 -14.50
N ILE A 32 -13.57 1.30 -13.80
CA ILE A 32 -13.37 0.17 -12.88
C ILE A 32 -14.42 0.17 -11.77
N LEU A 33 -14.71 1.33 -11.18
CA LEU A 33 -15.72 1.43 -10.13
C LEU A 33 -17.11 1.04 -10.61
N GLN A 34 -17.50 1.47 -11.82
CA GLN A 34 -18.76 1.07 -12.43
C GLN A 34 -18.82 -0.45 -12.65
N TYR A 35 -17.72 -1.06 -13.07
CA TYR A 35 -17.65 -2.52 -13.25
C TYR A 35 -17.78 -3.28 -11.92
N ILE A 36 -17.23 -2.75 -10.82
CA ILE A 36 -17.35 -3.36 -9.50
C ILE A 36 -18.79 -3.34 -8.97
N GLU A 37 -19.65 -2.42 -9.45
CA GLU A 37 -21.04 -2.33 -9.00
C GLU A 37 -21.85 -3.60 -9.33
N LEU A 38 -21.42 -4.42 -10.30
CA LEU A 38 -22.04 -5.71 -10.60
C LEU A 38 -22.03 -6.66 -9.38
N LEU A 39 -21.06 -6.50 -8.46
CA LEU A 39 -21.01 -7.32 -7.24
C LEU A 39 -22.17 -7.04 -6.27
N ASN A 40 -22.85 -5.90 -6.39
CA ASN A 40 -24.01 -5.56 -5.56
C ASN A 40 -25.27 -6.38 -5.91
N GLU A 41 -25.28 -7.05 -7.07
CA GLU A 41 -26.38 -7.95 -7.45
C GLU A 41 -26.43 -9.23 -6.60
N VAL A 42 -25.33 -9.55 -5.93
CA VAL A 42 -25.21 -10.74 -5.08
C VAL A 42 -25.58 -10.39 -3.64
N ASP A 43 -26.59 -11.07 -3.09
CA ASP A 43 -26.94 -10.94 -1.68
C ASP A 43 -25.85 -11.53 -0.77
N THR A 44 -25.25 -10.68 0.05
CA THR A 44 -24.21 -11.05 1.03
C THR A 44 -24.71 -10.96 2.47
N THR A 45 -26.02 -10.79 2.67
CA THR A 45 -26.63 -10.68 4.00
C THR A 45 -26.35 -11.94 4.83
N GLY A 46 -25.68 -11.76 5.96
CA GLY A 46 -25.32 -12.86 6.86
C GLY A 46 -24.09 -13.69 6.45
N VAL A 47 -23.42 -13.34 5.33
CA VAL A 47 -22.20 -14.01 4.88
C VAL A 47 -20.98 -13.39 5.56
N LYS A 48 -20.12 -14.21 6.19
CA LYS A 48 -18.87 -13.74 6.79
C LYS A 48 -17.84 -13.44 5.71
N SER A 49 -17.11 -12.34 5.85
CA SER A 49 -16.02 -11.98 4.94
C SER A 49 -14.88 -13.00 5.01
N THR A 50 -14.40 -13.44 3.84
CA THR A 50 -13.26 -14.35 3.73
C THR A 50 -11.95 -13.57 3.91
N VAL A 51 -11.27 -13.74 5.05
CA VAL A 51 -9.98 -13.09 5.34
C VAL A 51 -8.79 -13.93 4.87
N SER A 52 -8.87 -15.25 5.01
CA SER A 52 -7.92 -16.21 4.47
C SER A 52 -8.66 -17.47 4.03
N VAL A 53 -8.20 -18.08 2.95
CA VAL A 53 -8.78 -19.34 2.43
C VAL A 53 -8.47 -20.51 3.38
N ILE A 54 -7.36 -20.41 4.12
CA ILE A 54 -6.95 -21.41 5.10
C ILE A 54 -7.32 -20.89 6.48
N GLN A 55 -8.03 -21.71 7.26
CA GLN A 55 -8.26 -21.42 8.67
C GLN A 55 -6.92 -21.41 9.39
N LYS A 56 -6.49 -20.24 9.85
CA LYS A 56 -5.28 -20.05 10.62
C LYS A 56 -5.63 -19.44 11.96
N GLU A 57 -5.02 -19.99 13.00
CA GLU A 57 -5.03 -19.42 14.33
C GLU A 57 -3.87 -18.42 14.48
N ASN A 58 -3.90 -17.63 15.54
CA ASN A 58 -2.83 -16.67 15.83
C ASN A 58 -1.52 -17.41 16.16
N THR A 59 -0.59 -17.45 15.20
CA THR A 59 0.74 -18.03 15.40
C THR A 59 1.67 -17.02 16.05
N LEU A 60 2.05 -17.25 17.30
CA LEU A 60 3.02 -16.41 18.02
C LEU A 60 4.45 -16.84 17.71
N ARG A 61 5.35 -15.87 17.62
CA ARG A 61 6.80 -16.11 17.54
C ARG A 61 7.37 -16.23 18.97
N ALA A 62 8.20 -17.24 19.22
CA ALA A 62 8.94 -17.34 20.47
C ALA A 62 9.89 -16.15 20.67
N ASP A 63 10.02 -15.70 21.91
CA ASP A 63 10.90 -14.59 22.29
C ASP A 63 12.37 -15.04 22.39
N ILE A 64 12.94 -15.37 21.24
CA ILE A 64 14.32 -15.83 21.09
C ILE A 64 15.04 -14.88 20.14
N GLN A 65 16.19 -14.35 20.56
CA GLN A 65 17.03 -13.51 19.72
C GLN A 65 17.65 -14.36 18.59
N LYS A 66 17.44 -13.93 17.35
CA LYS A 66 18.12 -14.51 16.18
C LYS A 66 19.26 -13.59 15.74
N PRO A 67 20.45 -14.12 15.42
CA PRO A 67 21.55 -13.30 14.93
C PRO A 67 21.21 -12.69 13.56
N SER A 68 21.64 -11.45 13.33
CA SER A 68 21.55 -10.82 12.02
C SER A 68 22.51 -11.50 11.05
N VAL A 69 22.02 -11.88 9.86
CA VAL A 69 22.82 -12.60 8.85
C VAL A 69 23.62 -11.63 7.96
N SER A 70 23.13 -10.40 7.79
CA SER A 70 23.68 -9.41 6.86
C SER A 70 24.50 -8.33 7.55
N THR A 71 25.56 -7.88 6.89
CA THR A 71 26.36 -6.73 7.31
C THR A 71 25.70 -5.40 6.97
N THR A 72 26.06 -4.33 7.68
CA THR A 72 25.54 -2.97 7.42
C THR A 72 25.83 -2.50 6.00
N ALA A 73 26.98 -2.86 5.44
CA ALA A 73 27.36 -2.50 4.07
C ALA A 73 26.45 -3.18 3.02
N GLU A 74 26.12 -4.47 3.21
CA GLU A 74 25.22 -5.21 2.32
C GLU A 74 23.80 -4.63 2.32
N LEU A 75 23.29 -4.24 3.49
CA LEU A 75 21.97 -3.62 3.60
C LEU A 75 21.92 -2.25 2.90
N LEU A 76 22.99 -1.47 3.02
CA LEU A 76 23.07 -0.14 2.41
C LEU A 76 23.31 -0.20 0.90
N ALA A 77 23.91 -1.27 0.38
CA ALA A 77 24.12 -1.47 -1.05
C ALA A 77 22.81 -1.57 -1.85
N CYS A 78 21.70 -1.94 -1.22
CA CYS A 78 20.38 -1.99 -1.86
C CYS A 78 19.69 -0.62 -1.98
N SER A 79 20.26 0.45 -1.41
CA SER A 79 19.61 1.75 -1.38
C SER A 79 20.09 2.66 -2.52
N ASN A 80 19.14 3.21 -3.28
CA ASN A 80 19.42 4.23 -4.30
C ASN A 80 19.66 5.64 -3.71
N GLN A 81 19.51 5.79 -2.39
CA GLN A 81 19.66 7.06 -1.69
C GLN A 81 21.10 7.29 -1.24
N LYS A 82 21.45 8.55 -0.95
CA LYS A 82 22.78 8.88 -0.43
C LYS A 82 22.98 8.24 0.95
N VAL A 83 24.12 7.57 1.12
CA VAL A 83 24.52 6.99 2.41
C VAL A 83 25.49 7.95 3.09
N ILE A 84 25.18 8.37 4.31
CA ILE A 84 26.03 9.24 5.14
C ILE A 84 26.18 8.58 6.50
N ASN A 85 27.41 8.37 6.98
CA ASN A 85 27.70 7.75 8.28
C ASN A 85 26.94 6.43 8.53
N ASN A 86 26.92 5.52 7.55
CA ASN A 86 26.18 4.24 7.57
C ASN A 86 24.65 4.38 7.74
N GLN A 87 24.07 5.50 7.31
CA GLN A 87 22.63 5.75 7.34
C GLN A 87 22.11 6.19 5.97
N ILE A 88 20.84 5.88 5.70
CA ILE A 88 20.14 6.36 4.51
C ILE A 88 19.72 7.81 4.77
N ALA A 89 20.28 8.74 3.99
CA ALA A 89 19.92 10.15 4.08
C ALA A 89 18.56 10.39 3.38
N ILE A 90 17.61 10.93 4.12
CA ILE A 90 16.31 11.39 3.61
C ILE A 90 16.14 12.89 3.86
N GLY A 91 15.28 13.55 3.07
CA GLY A 91 14.91 14.94 3.32
C GLY A 91 14.21 15.09 4.67
N ALA A 92 14.48 16.19 5.38
CA ALA A 92 13.83 16.48 6.65
C ALA A 92 12.30 16.53 6.48
N ILE A 93 11.57 15.88 7.40
CA ILE A 93 10.12 15.71 7.33
C ILE A 93 9.38 16.95 7.89
N MET A 94 10.09 17.93 8.45
CA MET A 94 9.44 19.14 8.97
C MET A 94 8.94 20.03 7.82
N LYS A 95 7.62 20.00 7.63
CA LYS A 95 6.80 21.05 7.02
C LYS A 95 5.62 21.31 7.94
#